data_AF-A0A944IWE9-F1
#
_entry.id   AF-A0A944IWE9-F1
#
_cell.length_a   1.000
_cell.length_b   1.000
_cell.length_c   1.000
_cell.angle_alpha   90.00
_cell.angle_beta   90.00
_cell.angle_gamma   90.00
#
_symmetry.space_group_name_H-M   'P 1'
#
loop_
_entity.id
_entity.type
_entity.pdbx_description
1 polymer ?
#
loop_
_entity_poly.entity_id
_entity_poly.type
_entity_poly.pdbx_seq_one_letter_code
_entity_poly.pdbx_strand_id
1 'polypeptide(L)'
;MTKRHRVLKLSAAGRVQLTDPRLREHTAALAWLGTTAAERQVAESALCALWAEPRLREDLRDVVHPVLAAGFTHGDGTAMEGKETERLLWRFWHTGRELGYLEPERSSGAPISLSATGRPAALAALRLLAEGPSGRI
;
A
#
# COMPACT_ATOMS: atom_id res chain seq x y z
N MET A 1 -26.01 -22.95 -25.14
CA MET A 1 -26.39 -21.64 -24.56
C MET A 1 -25.15 -20.77 -24.45
N THR A 2 -25.05 -19.72 -25.25
CA THR A 2 -23.94 -18.75 -25.18
C THR A 2 -24.26 -17.69 -24.12
N LYS A 3 -23.52 -17.70 -23.00
CA LYS A 3 -23.62 -16.63 -21.99
C LYS A 3 -23.21 -15.30 -22.63
N ARG A 4 -24.16 -14.40 -22.85
CA ARG A 4 -23.87 -13.01 -23.24
C ARG A 4 -23.05 -12.37 -22.11
N HIS A 5 -21.80 -12.04 -22.38
CA HIS A 5 -20.98 -11.26 -21.46
C HIS A 5 -21.65 -9.89 -21.26
N ARG A 6 -22.01 -9.58 -20.01
CA ARG A 6 -22.53 -8.27 -19.65
C ARG A 6 -21.39 -7.27 -19.71
N VAL A 7 -21.51 -6.27 -20.58
CA VAL A 7 -20.56 -5.14 -20.65
C VAL A 7 -20.87 -4.18 -19.50
N LEU A 8 -19.86 -3.89 -18.68
CA LEU A 8 -19.97 -2.88 -17.63
C LEU A 8 -20.06 -1.48 -18.25
N LYS A 9 -21.02 -0.67 -17.78
CA LYS A 9 -21.14 0.74 -18.16
C LYS A 9 -20.79 1.62 -16.97
N LEU A 10 -20.11 2.74 -17.22
CA LEU A 10 -19.81 3.74 -16.19
C LEU A 10 -21.11 4.32 -15.63
N SER A 11 -21.27 4.24 -14.31
CA SER A 11 -22.31 4.94 -13.58
C SER A 11 -22.03 6.45 -13.54
N ALA A 12 -23.00 7.25 -13.10
CA ALA A 12 -22.78 8.68 -12.86
C ALA A 12 -21.66 8.91 -11.83
N ALA A 13 -21.64 8.13 -10.74
CA ALA A 13 -20.57 8.16 -9.74
C ALA A 13 -19.20 7.77 -10.34
N GLY A 14 -19.15 6.74 -11.18
CA GLY A 14 -17.92 6.34 -11.86
C GLY A 14 -17.37 7.42 -12.81
N ARG A 15 -18.25 8.17 -13.49
CA ARG A 15 -17.83 9.32 -14.30
C ARG A 15 -17.23 10.43 -13.44
N VAL A 16 -17.86 10.77 -12.32
CA VAL A 16 -17.34 11.77 -11.37
C VAL A 16 -15.97 11.35 -10.84
N GLN A 17 -15.81 10.08 -10.44
CA GLN A 17 -14.54 9.55 -9.96
C GLN A 17 -13.42 9.64 -11.01
N LEU A 18 -13.73 9.47 -12.30
CA LEU A 18 -12.74 9.60 -13.37
C LEU A 18 -12.39 11.06 -13.70
N THR A 19 -13.32 12.00 -13.49
CA THR A 19 -13.10 13.42 -13.81
C THR A 19 -12.53 14.22 -12.64
N ASP A 20 -12.81 13.84 -11.39
CA ASP A 20 -12.32 14.53 -10.20
C ASP A 20 -10.86 14.13 -9.89
N PRO A 21 -9.88 15.05 -9.96
CA PRO A 21 -8.49 14.75 -9.65
C PRO A 21 -8.27 14.30 -8.20
N ARG A 22 -8.99 14.89 -7.24
CA ARG A 22 -8.81 14.59 -5.80
C ARG A 22 -9.30 13.19 -5.46
N LEU A 23 -10.42 12.76 -6.05
CA LEU A 23 -10.92 11.41 -5.87
C LEU A 23 -10.00 10.36 -6.50
N ARG A 24 -9.34 10.69 -7.62
CA ARG A 24 -8.34 9.80 -8.23
C ARG A 24 -7.09 9.66 -7.38
N GLU A 25 -6.56 10.77 -6.87
CA GLU A 25 -5.41 10.77 -5.94
C GLU A 25 -5.72 9.97 -4.68
N HIS A 26 -6.90 10.18 -4.10
CA HIS A 26 -7.35 9.41 -2.94
C HIS A 26 -7.48 7.91 -3.25
N THR A 27 -8.08 7.56 -4.39
CA THR A 27 -8.20 6.15 -4.83
C THR A 27 -6.83 5.52 -5.05
N ALA A 28 -5.88 6.26 -5.65
CA ALA A 28 -4.51 5.80 -5.84
C ALA A 28 -3.78 5.61 -4.50
N ALA A 29 -3.94 6.54 -3.55
CA ALA A 29 -3.39 6.39 -2.19
C ALA A 29 -3.95 5.16 -1.47
N LEU A 30 -5.24 4.86 -1.63
CA LEU A 30 -5.84 3.63 -1.12
C LEU A 30 -5.31 2.37 -1.82
N ALA A 31 -5.13 2.42 -3.14
CA ALA A 31 -4.55 1.31 -3.90
C ALA A 31 -3.12 0.99 -3.45
N TRP A 32 -2.37 2.00 -3.01
CA TRP A 32 -1.02 1.82 -2.48
C TRP A 32 -0.99 0.99 -1.18
N LEU A 33 -2.03 1.08 -0.35
CA LEU A 33 -2.14 0.28 0.88
C LEU A 33 -2.39 -1.21 0.64
N GLY A 34 -2.81 -1.58 -0.57
CA GLY A 34 -3.23 -2.94 -0.88
C GLY A 34 -4.62 -3.30 -0.35
N THR A 35 -5.03 -4.53 -0.62
CA THR A 35 -6.41 -4.99 -0.40
C THR A 35 -6.53 -6.02 0.71
N THR A 36 -5.43 -6.69 1.06
CA THR A 36 -5.40 -7.70 2.13
C THR A 36 -4.98 -7.09 3.47
N ALA A 37 -5.33 -7.76 4.58
CA ALA A 37 -4.91 -7.32 5.92
C ALA A 37 -3.38 -7.29 6.07
N ALA A 38 -2.68 -8.29 5.53
CA ALA A 38 -1.21 -8.33 5.56
C ALA A 38 -0.58 -7.19 4.74
N GLU A 39 -1.10 -6.89 3.55
CA GLU A 39 -0.63 -5.75 2.76
C GLU A 39 -0.83 -4.42 3.48
N ARG A 40 -1.99 -4.23 4.11
CA ARG A 40 -2.28 -3.01 4.87
C ARG A 40 -1.36 -2.87 6.08
N GLN A 41 -1.10 -3.95 6.82
CA GLN A 41 -0.17 -3.94 7.95
C GLN A 41 1.27 -3.63 7.52
N VAL A 42 1.70 -4.20 6.37
CA VAL A 42 3.00 -3.88 5.75
C VAL A 42 3.05 -2.42 5.36
N ALA A 43 2.03 -1.93 4.66
CA ALA A 43 1.97 -0.55 4.19
C ALA A 43 1.99 0.42 5.36
N GLU A 44 1.19 0.18 6.41
CA GLU A 44 1.19 1.01 7.63
C GLU A 44 2.59 1.08 8.26
N SER A 45 3.19 -0.09 8.51
CA SER A 45 4.50 -0.19 9.17
C SER A 45 5.60 0.47 8.33
N ALA A 46 5.59 0.24 7.01
CA ALA A 46 6.54 0.83 6.08
C ALA A 46 6.35 2.35 5.95
N LEU A 47 5.11 2.84 5.91
CA LEU A 47 4.80 4.26 5.87
C LEU A 47 5.27 4.96 7.14
N CYS A 48 5.02 4.39 8.31
CA CYS A 48 5.51 4.91 9.58
C CYS A 48 7.05 4.98 9.61
N ALA A 49 7.73 3.94 9.14
CA ALA A 49 9.19 3.91 9.07
C ALA A 49 9.76 4.97 8.10
N LEU A 50 9.16 5.11 6.92
CA LEU A 50 9.54 6.08 5.89
C LEU A 50 9.16 7.52 6.22
N TRP A 51 8.15 7.71 7.08
CA TRP A 51 7.73 9.03 7.55
C TRP A 51 8.80 9.68 8.42
N ALA A 52 9.45 8.89 9.26
CA ALA A 52 10.53 9.35 10.13
C ALA A 52 11.76 9.76 9.32
N GLU A 53 12.23 8.88 8.43
CA GLU A 53 13.41 9.12 7.61
C GLU A 53 13.49 8.15 6.42
N PRO A 54 14.28 8.46 5.37
CA PRO A 54 14.60 7.50 4.32
C PRO A 54 15.25 6.23 4.88
N ARG A 55 14.93 5.06 4.31
CA ARG A 55 15.41 3.76 4.80
C ARG A 55 15.93 2.86 3.69
N LEU A 56 16.93 2.04 3.99
CA LEU A 56 17.31 0.96 3.09
C LEU A 56 16.23 -0.12 3.04
N ARG A 57 16.26 -0.95 1.99
CA ARG A 57 15.32 -2.06 1.82
C ARG A 57 15.40 -3.07 2.97
N GLU A 58 16.63 -3.37 3.39
CA GLU A 58 16.93 -4.30 4.47
C GLU A 58 16.43 -3.75 5.81
N ASP A 59 16.71 -2.48 6.12
CA ASP A 59 16.20 -1.82 7.32
C ASP A 59 14.67 -1.82 7.39
N LEU A 60 13.99 -1.56 6.26
CA LEU A 60 12.54 -1.63 6.20
C LEU A 60 12.03 -3.03 6.48
N ARG A 61 12.68 -4.06 5.94
CA ARG A 61 12.33 -5.45 6.23
C ARG A 61 12.49 -5.73 7.73
N ASP A 62 13.58 -5.31 8.33
CA ASP A 62 13.87 -5.59 9.74
C ASP A 62 12.90 -4.89 10.70
N VAL A 63 12.40 -3.71 10.32
CA VAL A 63 11.35 -3.01 11.07
C VAL A 63 9.97 -3.64 10.88
N VAL A 64 9.64 -4.06 9.66
CA VAL A 64 8.30 -4.52 9.29
C VAL A 64 8.07 -5.99 9.63
N HIS A 65 9.07 -6.85 9.42
CA HIS A 65 8.93 -8.30 9.56
C HIS A 65 8.46 -8.74 10.96
N PRO A 66 8.99 -8.22 12.08
CA PRO A 66 8.55 -8.63 13.41
C PRO A 66 7.06 -8.36 13.66
N VAL A 67 6.53 -7.24 13.14
CA VAL A 67 5.11 -6.88 13.26
C VAL A 67 4.24 -7.89 12.52
N LEU A 68 4.64 -8.26 11.30
CA LEU A 68 3.90 -9.22 10.48
C LEU A 68 4.00 -10.65 11.04
N ALA A 69 5.20 -11.08 11.44
CA ALA A 69 5.43 -12.40 12.00
C ALA A 69 4.65 -12.63 13.31
N ALA A 70 4.38 -11.57 14.08
CA ALA A 70 3.57 -11.65 15.29
C ALA A 70 2.06 -11.73 15.00
N GLY A 71 1.60 -11.14 13.89
CA GLY A 71 0.18 -11.01 13.56
C GLY A 71 -0.37 -12.03 12.56
N PHE A 72 0.49 -12.72 11.80
CA PHE A 72 0.08 -13.56 10.68
C PHE A 72 0.81 -14.91 10.68
N THR A 73 0.04 -15.96 10.43
CA THR A 73 0.54 -17.33 10.20
C THR A 73 -0.09 -17.90 8.92
N HIS A 74 0.52 -18.94 8.39
CA HIS A 74 -0.09 -19.76 7.35
C HIS A 74 -1.28 -20.54 7.89
N GLY A 75 -2.09 -21.10 6.97
CA GLY A 75 -3.26 -21.90 7.33
C GLY A 75 -2.93 -23.19 8.09
N ASP A 76 -1.69 -23.66 7.99
CA ASP A 76 -1.15 -24.80 8.74
C ASP A 76 -0.52 -24.40 10.09
N GLY A 77 -0.59 -23.12 10.46
CA GLY A 77 -0.02 -22.57 11.69
C GLY A 77 1.47 -22.27 11.63
N THR A 78 2.13 -22.48 10.49
CA THR A 78 3.54 -22.11 10.34
C THR A 78 3.72 -20.58 10.35
N ALA A 79 4.83 -20.13 10.93
CA ALA A 79 5.14 -18.71 11.04
C ALA A 79 5.45 -18.10 9.67
N MET A 80 5.10 -16.83 9.50
CA MET A 80 5.45 -16.08 8.30
C MET A 80 6.96 -15.91 8.16
N GLU A 81 7.49 -16.12 6.96
CA GLU A 81 8.93 -16.00 6.70
C GLU A 81 9.33 -14.58 6.26
N GLY A 82 10.62 -14.24 6.45
CA GLY A 82 11.19 -12.97 6.01
C GLY A 82 11.01 -12.72 4.51
N LYS A 83 11.16 -13.76 3.67
CA LYS A 83 10.96 -13.67 2.21
C LYS A 83 9.54 -13.25 1.82
N GLU A 84 8.56 -13.58 2.65
CA GLU A 84 7.17 -13.20 2.42
C GLU A 84 6.95 -11.72 2.72
N THR A 85 7.63 -11.23 3.75
CA THR A 85 7.67 -9.79 4.06
C THR A 85 8.34 -9.02 2.92
N GLU A 86 9.46 -9.52 2.39
CA GLU A 86 10.13 -8.92 1.23
C GLU A 86 9.21 -8.86 0.01
N ARG A 87 8.45 -9.93 -0.27
CA ARG A 87 7.47 -9.95 -1.36
C ARG A 87 6.39 -8.89 -1.17
N LEU A 88 5.86 -8.72 0.04
CA LEU A 88 4.85 -7.71 0.33
C LEU A 88 5.42 -6.28 0.24
N LEU A 89 6.62 -6.05 0.80
CA LEU A 89 7.34 -4.80 0.69
C LEU A 89 7.65 -4.45 -0.77
N TRP A 90 7.96 -5.44 -1.59
CA TRP A 90 8.16 -5.24 -3.03
C TRP A 90 6.90 -4.70 -3.71
N ARG A 91 5.73 -5.27 -3.41
CA ARG A 91 4.45 -4.78 -3.96
C ARG A 91 4.14 -3.36 -3.47
N PHE A 92 4.40 -3.08 -2.20
CA PHE A 92 4.21 -1.76 -1.61
C PHE A 92 5.10 -0.71 -2.30
N TRP A 93 6.41 -0.93 -2.40
CA TRP A 93 7.27 0.07 -3.04
C TRP A 93 7.05 0.18 -4.54
N HIS A 94 6.67 -0.92 -5.21
CA HIS A 94 6.50 -0.92 -6.66
C HIS A 94 5.29 -0.06 -7.01
N THR A 95 4.18 -0.29 -6.31
CA THR A 95 2.97 0.54 -6.43
C THR A 95 3.25 1.99 -6.05
N GLY A 96 3.98 2.24 -4.96
CA GLY A 96 4.34 3.59 -4.54
C GLY A 96 5.17 4.35 -5.57
N ARG A 97 6.07 3.67 -6.29
CA ARG A 97 6.87 4.28 -7.38
C ARG A 97 6.04 4.57 -8.62
N GLU A 98 5.20 3.64 -9.06
CA GLU A 98 4.31 3.84 -10.22
C GLU A 98 3.33 5.00 -10.00
N LEU A 99 2.93 5.23 -8.75
CA LEU A 99 2.07 6.35 -8.36
C LEU A 99 2.86 7.66 -8.09
N GLY A 100 4.19 7.64 -8.18
CA GLY A 100 5.04 8.79 -7.91
C GLY A 100 5.11 9.19 -6.43
N TYR A 101 4.70 8.33 -5.51
CA TYR A 101 4.72 8.58 -4.06
C TYR A 101 6.08 8.25 -3.42
N LEU A 102 6.90 7.45 -4.07
CA LEU A 102 8.27 7.20 -3.66
C LEU A 102 9.22 7.88 -4.64
N GLU A 103 10.33 8.39 -4.13
CA GLU A 103 11.39 8.92 -4.96
C GLU A 103 11.92 7.83 -5.92
N PRO A 104 12.30 8.20 -7.16
CA PRO A 104 12.88 7.25 -8.11
C PRO A 104 14.15 6.62 -7.53
N GLU A 105 14.30 5.32 -7.72
CA GLU A 105 15.52 4.62 -7.33
C GLU A 105 16.69 5.08 -8.21
N ARG A 106 17.67 5.76 -7.59
CA ARG A 106 18.86 6.28 -8.28
C ARG A 106 19.93 5.20 -8.44
N SER A 107 19.96 4.21 -7.55
CA SER A 107 20.86 3.05 -7.56
C SER A 107 20.26 1.92 -6.71
N SER A 108 20.74 0.68 -6.90
CA SER A 108 20.21 -0.52 -6.22
C SER A 108 20.33 -0.51 -4.69
N GLY A 109 21.15 0.39 -4.14
CA GLY A 109 21.35 0.58 -2.70
C GLY A 109 20.90 1.95 -2.18
N ALA A 110 20.17 2.73 -2.99
CA ALA A 110 19.67 4.03 -2.55
C ALA A 110 18.55 3.85 -1.50
N PRO A 111 18.54 4.68 -0.44
CA PRO A 111 17.43 4.69 0.51
C PRO A 111 16.10 4.99 -0.18
N ILE A 112 15.07 4.25 0.21
CA ILE A 112 13.69 4.53 -0.16
C ILE A 112 13.23 5.75 0.63
N SER A 113 12.60 6.70 -0.05
CA SER A 113 12.09 7.93 0.55
C SER A 113 10.75 8.31 -0.06
N LEU A 114 9.90 8.95 0.75
CA LEU A 114 8.66 9.55 0.29
C LEU A 114 8.98 10.77 -0.58
N SER A 115 8.30 10.86 -1.72
CA SER A 115 8.38 12.03 -2.59
C SER A 115 7.58 13.23 -2.05
N ALA A 116 7.67 14.37 -2.72
CA ALA A 116 6.87 15.56 -2.40
C ALA A 116 5.36 15.28 -2.46
N THR A 117 4.89 14.46 -3.41
CA THR A 117 3.48 14.02 -3.52
C THR A 117 3.19 12.81 -2.64
N GLY A 118 4.19 12.00 -2.34
CA GLY A 118 4.07 10.84 -1.46
C GLY A 118 3.81 11.18 -0.01
N ARG A 119 4.41 12.26 0.51
CA ARG A 119 4.16 12.72 1.89
C ARG A 119 2.67 13.01 2.17
N PRO A 120 1.96 13.86 1.41
CA PRO A 120 0.54 14.07 1.67
C PRO A 120 -0.29 12.79 1.45
N ALA A 121 0.05 11.94 0.48
CA ALA A 121 -0.62 10.65 0.27
C ALA A 121 -0.44 9.68 1.45
N ALA A 122 0.78 9.56 1.97
CA ALA A 122 1.12 8.75 3.13
C ALA A 122 0.37 9.23 4.39
N LEU A 123 0.30 10.54 4.64
CA LEU A 123 -0.45 11.09 5.76
C LEU A 123 -1.95 10.79 5.64
N ALA A 124 -2.53 10.94 4.45
CA ALA A 124 -3.92 10.61 4.21
C ALA A 124 -4.19 9.11 4.44
N ALA A 125 -3.30 8.25 3.95
CA ALA A 125 -3.39 6.81 4.13
C ALA A 125 -3.30 6.39 5.62
N LEU A 126 -2.34 6.95 6.37
CA LEU A 126 -2.20 6.69 7.80
C LEU A 126 -3.41 7.16 8.61
N ARG A 127 -4.02 8.31 8.25
CA ARG A 127 -5.26 8.77 8.89
C ARG A 127 -6.42 7.81 8.65
N LEU A 128 -6.57 7.30 7.43
CA LEU A 128 -7.62 6.33 7.10
C LEU A 128 -7.44 5.01 7.85
N LEU A 129 -6.20 4.56 8.06
CA LEU A 129 -5.89 3.37 8.85
C LEU A 129 -6.20 3.61 10.33
N ALA A 130 -5.87 4.79 10.87
CA ALA A 130 -6.14 5.16 12.26
C ALA A 130 -7.65 5.28 12.58
N GLU A 131 -8.47 5.67 11.61
CA GLU A 131 -9.94 5.71 11.76
C GLU A 131 -10.56 4.30 11.87
N GLY A 132 -9.79 3.24 11.60
CA GLY A 132 -10.25 1.86 11.60
C GLY A 132 -11.24 1.57 10.47
N PRO A 133 -11.73 0.32 10.33
CA PRO A 133 -12.87 0.05 9.48
C PRO A 133 -14.06 0.85 10.02
N SER A 134 -14.43 1.94 9.33
CA SER A 134 -15.67 2.65 9.58
C SER A 134 -16.80 1.64 9.49
N GLY A 135 -17.35 1.24 10.64
CA GLY A 135 -18.43 0.26 10.76
C GLY A 135 -19.76 0.79 10.21
N ARG A 136 -19.81 1.12 8.92
CA ARG A 136 -21.06 1.32 8.19
C ARG A 136 -21.32 0.06 7.37
N ILE A 137 -21.97 -0.89 8.03
CA ILE A 137 -22.87 -1.85 7.39
C ILE A 137 -24.21 -1.13 7.20
#